data_AF-A0A2D9Z8A2-F1
#
_entry.id   AF-A0A2D9Z8A2-F1
#
_cell.length_a   1.000
_cell.length_b   1.000
_cell.length_c   1.000
_cell.angle_alpha   90.00
_cell.angle_beta   90.00
_cell.angle_gamma   90.00
#
_symmetry.space_group_name_H-M   'P 1'
#
loop_
_entity.id
_entity.type
_entity.pdbx_description
1 polymer ?
#
loop_
_entity_poly.entity_id
_entity_poly.type
_entity_poly.pdbx_seq_one_letter_code
_entity_poly.pdbx_strand_id
1 'polypeptide(L)'
;MFPINKIMKKLSLLIAVLMIPSLIHAQELLPPDTSLQDAVDHYIDAEQATGNIKSAEQVDDYVLIRRTMLDLVGRIPTIAEVQAYVADEDPEKRVKLVDRLMAQPEFTEQLAYDLNNILAPAGKADLEAYLADALAANKGWDTMFADMIYGNYDEEMPKQAMQFVNLRINDIDNLTNATSALFFGVNISCAKCHDHPLVSEWTQAHFYGMKSFFNRSFSNGDFVAERAYGEIKYATTSGEQLDARLMFLTGSVIEEPEPVVLDDEAKKKEKADFEQLKKDKKPAPAPEFSRRAQLIEIALRENDREYFSKNIVNRMWHRIFGFGLVMPLDQMHPENPPSHPDLIDWLARDTYTNGYNIPRLIRGMVLSNTYSQSSRYDGEKRPAKFWFASASVKPLSPRQYAAALAIAARNPSHWEDENEAESRIRNEVNAHRGWANKFAVPNEEFQVSVDEALLFSNDNAFKDKIRVANDRLAGELAKLETNEALVQRAIQAVYSRLASAEEIEAISAYLEARSDRREDAISQIVWALMTSSELRFNH
;
A
#
# COMPACT_ATOMS: atom_id res chain seq x y z
N MET A 1 -56.22 -45.40 -65.15
CA MET A 1 -55.26 -46.47 -65.49
C MET A 1 -54.07 -46.32 -64.56
N PHE A 2 -53.83 -47.28 -63.67
CA PHE A 2 -52.63 -47.43 -62.81
C PHE A 2 -51.38 -47.81 -63.66
N PRO A 3 -50.11 -47.91 -63.17
CA PRO A 3 -49.44 -47.29 -61.99
C PRO A 3 -47.88 -47.03 -62.13
N ILE A 4 -47.25 -46.57 -61.03
CA ILE A 4 -45.95 -47.03 -60.43
C ILE A 4 -44.55 -46.47 -60.87
N ASN A 5 -43.81 -45.98 -59.86
CA ASN A 5 -42.32 -45.93 -59.63
C ASN A 5 -41.46 -44.93 -60.43
N LYS A 6 -40.46 -44.22 -59.87
CA LYS A 6 -39.54 -44.50 -58.75
C LYS A 6 -38.73 -43.22 -58.37
N ILE A 7 -38.43 -43.07 -57.07
CA ILE A 7 -37.21 -42.48 -56.44
C ILE A 7 -37.10 -40.95 -56.34
N MET A 8 -37.46 -40.46 -55.15
CA MET A 8 -36.91 -39.27 -54.50
C MET A 8 -35.48 -39.55 -54.01
N LYS A 9 -34.52 -38.70 -54.35
CA LYS A 9 -33.29 -38.49 -53.55
C LYS A 9 -33.37 -37.10 -52.94
N LYS A 10 -33.63 -37.05 -51.63
CA LYS A 10 -33.49 -35.86 -50.79
C LYS A 10 -31.99 -35.59 -50.58
N LEU A 11 -31.58 -34.36 -50.87
CA LEU A 11 -30.35 -33.78 -50.39
C LEU A 11 -30.65 -33.23 -48.98
N SER A 12 -30.11 -33.86 -47.94
CA SER A 12 -30.08 -33.31 -46.58
C SER A 12 -28.66 -33.47 -46.09
N LEU A 13 -27.90 -32.38 -46.22
CA LEU A 13 -26.55 -32.26 -45.69
C LEU A 13 -26.69 -32.04 -44.18
N LEU A 14 -26.36 -33.08 -43.40
CA LEU A 14 -26.25 -32.97 -41.94
C LEU A 14 -24.92 -32.29 -41.64
N ILE A 15 -24.94 -31.02 -41.22
CA ILE A 15 -23.76 -30.38 -40.61
C ILE A 15 -23.75 -30.83 -39.15
N ALA A 16 -22.91 -31.83 -38.85
CA ALA A 16 -22.57 -32.16 -37.48
C ALA A 16 -21.62 -31.07 -36.96
N VAL A 17 -22.16 -30.14 -36.17
CA VAL A 17 -21.34 -29.23 -35.36
C VAL A 17 -20.71 -30.07 -34.26
N LEU A 18 -19.43 -30.39 -34.42
CA LEU A 18 -18.60 -30.90 -33.34
C LEU A 18 -18.45 -29.79 -32.30
N MET A 19 -19.31 -29.82 -31.27
CA MET A 19 -19.06 -29.15 -30.01
C MET A 19 -17.86 -29.85 -29.38
N ILE A 20 -16.66 -29.32 -29.58
CA ILE A 20 -15.52 -29.65 -28.75
C ILE A 20 -15.82 -29.01 -27.39
N PRO A 21 -15.98 -29.78 -26.30
CA PRO A 21 -16.03 -29.17 -24.99
C PRO A 21 -14.68 -28.52 -24.76
N SER A 22 -14.67 -27.21 -24.55
CA SER A 22 -13.50 -26.50 -24.02
C SER A 22 -13.21 -27.07 -22.63
N LEU A 23 -12.31 -28.06 -22.59
CA LEU A 23 -11.63 -28.44 -21.36
C LEU A 23 -10.76 -27.25 -20.97
N ILE A 24 -11.30 -26.37 -20.14
CA ILE A 24 -10.53 -25.39 -19.39
C ILE A 24 -9.60 -26.22 -18.51
N HIS A 25 -8.38 -26.47 -18.97
CA HIS A 25 -7.30 -26.76 -18.05
C HIS A 25 -7.10 -25.45 -17.28
N ALA A 26 -7.53 -25.40 -16.02
CA ALA A 26 -6.93 -24.46 -15.10
C ALA A 26 -5.44 -24.77 -15.15
N GLN A 27 -4.64 -23.84 -15.69
CA GLN A 27 -3.20 -24.01 -15.71
C GLN A 27 -2.77 -24.13 -14.25
N GLU A 28 -2.07 -25.21 -13.92
CA GLU A 28 -1.63 -25.41 -12.55
C GLU A 28 -0.72 -24.23 -12.16
N LEU A 29 -1.04 -23.55 -11.06
CA LEU A 29 -0.21 -22.45 -10.55
C LEU A 29 1.24 -22.94 -10.38
N LEU A 30 2.21 -22.05 -10.55
CA LEU A 30 3.63 -22.37 -10.33
C LEU A 30 3.83 -23.07 -8.98
N PRO A 31 4.83 -23.94 -8.83
CA PRO A 31 5.11 -24.62 -7.57
C PRO A 31 5.23 -23.65 -6.38
N PRO A 32 4.74 -24.00 -5.18
CA PRO A 32 4.82 -23.13 -3.99
C PRO A 32 6.25 -22.77 -3.55
N ASP A 33 7.26 -23.53 -3.95
CA ASP A 33 8.68 -23.29 -3.67
C ASP A 33 9.37 -22.37 -4.70
N THR A 34 8.64 -21.95 -5.75
CA THR A 34 9.12 -20.92 -6.68
C THR A 34 9.42 -19.64 -5.91
N SER A 35 10.54 -18.99 -6.23
CA SER A 35 10.86 -17.71 -5.58
C SER A 35 9.82 -16.65 -5.96
N LEU A 36 9.55 -15.74 -5.03
CA LEU A 36 8.47 -14.77 -5.17
C LEU A 36 8.74 -13.82 -6.35
N GLN A 37 9.99 -13.41 -6.55
CA GLN A 37 10.39 -12.60 -7.71
C GLN A 37 10.26 -13.34 -9.05
N ASP A 38 10.59 -14.64 -9.10
CA ASP A 38 10.47 -15.43 -10.33
C ASP A 38 9.01 -15.67 -10.70
N ALA A 39 8.15 -15.89 -9.70
CA ALA A 39 6.71 -16.01 -9.91
C ALA A 39 6.09 -14.70 -10.43
N VAL A 40 6.51 -13.56 -9.86
CA VAL A 40 6.09 -12.23 -10.35
C VAL A 40 6.45 -12.07 -11.82
N ASP A 41 7.73 -12.25 -12.17
CA ASP A 41 8.17 -12.06 -13.55
C ASP A 41 7.53 -13.06 -14.51
N HIS A 42 7.39 -14.32 -14.11
CA HIS A 42 6.74 -15.35 -14.93
C HIS A 42 5.32 -14.94 -15.33
N TYR A 43 4.47 -14.55 -14.37
CA TYR A 43 3.08 -14.24 -14.67
C TYR A 43 2.90 -12.91 -15.37
N ILE A 44 3.75 -11.91 -15.08
CA ILE A 44 3.75 -10.65 -15.83
C ILE A 44 4.14 -10.89 -17.29
N ASP A 45 5.21 -11.65 -17.55
CA ASP A 45 5.66 -11.96 -18.90
C ASP A 45 4.63 -12.80 -19.66
N ALA A 46 4.00 -13.77 -18.98
CA ALA A 46 2.95 -14.61 -19.56
C ALA A 46 1.75 -13.77 -20.01
N GLU A 47 1.28 -12.84 -19.18
CA GLU A 47 0.16 -11.96 -19.52
C GLU A 47 0.55 -10.97 -20.63
N GLN A 48 1.71 -10.32 -20.54
CA GLN A 48 2.21 -9.42 -21.59
C GLN A 48 2.31 -10.11 -22.96
N ALA A 49 2.67 -11.40 -22.99
CA ALA A 49 2.71 -12.18 -24.22
C ALA A 49 1.32 -12.34 -24.88
N THR A 50 0.24 -12.42 -24.11
CA THR A 50 -1.13 -12.49 -24.66
C THR A 50 -1.50 -11.23 -25.45
N GLY A 51 -1.01 -10.08 -24.98
CA GLY A 51 -1.24 -8.77 -25.59
C GLY A 51 -0.18 -8.33 -26.61
N ASN A 52 0.85 -9.16 -26.89
CA ASN A 52 2.05 -8.75 -27.63
C ASN A 52 2.68 -7.46 -27.08
N ILE A 53 2.65 -7.30 -25.76
CA ILE A 53 3.20 -6.14 -25.07
C ILE A 53 4.68 -6.38 -24.81
N LYS A 54 5.52 -5.43 -25.24
CA LYS A 54 6.93 -5.41 -24.88
C LYS A 54 7.12 -4.53 -23.65
N SER A 55 7.86 -5.00 -22.66
CA SER A 55 8.23 -4.22 -21.48
C SER A 55 9.29 -3.16 -21.80
N ALA A 56 9.35 -2.12 -20.97
CA ALA A 56 10.40 -1.12 -20.97
C ALA A 56 11.76 -1.75 -20.63
N GLU A 57 12.83 -1.07 -21.03
CA GLU A 57 14.18 -1.47 -20.66
C GLU A 57 14.37 -1.44 -19.14
N GLN A 58 15.34 -2.21 -18.65
CA GLN A 58 15.74 -2.18 -17.25
C GLN A 58 16.46 -0.87 -16.94
N VAL A 59 16.25 -0.35 -15.74
CA VAL A 59 16.92 0.87 -15.28
C VAL A 59 18.38 0.62 -14.92
N ASP A 60 19.16 1.70 -14.89
CA ASP A 60 20.52 1.67 -14.35
C ASP A 60 20.53 1.62 -12.80
N ASP A 61 21.73 1.44 -12.25
CA ASP A 61 21.93 1.34 -10.80
C ASP A 61 21.53 2.62 -10.04
N TYR A 62 21.65 3.81 -10.66
CA TYR A 62 21.32 5.08 -10.02
C TYR A 62 19.82 5.18 -9.74
N VAL A 63 19.01 4.83 -10.73
CA VAL A 63 17.55 4.80 -10.58
C VAL A 63 17.14 3.66 -9.64
N LEU A 64 17.76 2.48 -9.77
CA LEU A 64 17.41 1.32 -8.96
C LEU A 64 17.64 1.56 -7.46
N ILE A 65 18.81 2.07 -7.06
CA ILE A 65 19.08 2.35 -5.64
C ILE A 65 18.14 3.42 -5.09
N ARG A 66 17.91 4.49 -5.86
CA ARG A 66 17.03 5.58 -5.45
C ARG A 66 15.60 5.09 -5.21
N ARG A 67 15.04 4.38 -6.19
CA ARG A 67 13.68 3.81 -6.10
C ARG A 67 13.55 2.86 -4.92
N THR A 68 14.52 1.96 -4.76
CA THR A 68 14.54 0.95 -3.68
C THR A 68 14.64 1.59 -2.30
N MET A 69 15.48 2.61 -2.12
CA MET A 69 15.55 3.30 -0.82
C MET A 69 14.29 4.09 -0.50
N LEU A 70 13.66 4.72 -1.51
CA LEU A 70 12.39 5.40 -1.30
C LEU A 70 11.28 4.41 -0.90
N ASP A 71 11.15 3.29 -1.62
CA ASP A 71 10.08 2.32 -1.38
C ASP A 71 10.30 1.46 -0.12
N LEU A 72 11.55 1.26 0.32
CA LEU A 72 11.86 0.47 1.53
C LEU A 72 12.08 1.32 2.77
N VAL A 73 12.92 2.36 2.72
CA VAL A 73 13.34 3.12 3.92
C VAL A 73 12.91 4.59 3.91
N GLY A 74 12.10 4.99 2.93
CA GLY A 74 11.42 6.28 2.96
C GLY A 74 12.29 7.51 2.72
N ARG A 75 13.48 7.37 2.13
CA ARG A 75 14.40 8.48 1.83
C ARG A 75 15.21 8.23 0.55
N ILE A 76 15.82 9.30 0.04
CA ILE A 76 16.83 9.19 -1.03
C ILE A 76 18.18 8.66 -0.47
N PRO A 77 19.02 8.02 -1.30
CA PRO A 77 20.38 7.65 -0.91
C PRO A 77 21.26 8.89 -0.70
N THR A 78 22.26 8.77 0.15
CA THR A 78 23.39 9.71 0.17
C THR A 78 24.32 9.45 -1.02
N ILE A 79 25.20 10.41 -1.33
CA ILE A 79 26.19 10.23 -2.42
C ILE A 79 27.08 9.02 -2.17
N ALA A 80 27.52 8.80 -0.92
CA ALA A 80 28.35 7.66 -0.54
C ALA A 80 27.62 6.32 -0.76
N GLU A 81 26.32 6.24 -0.41
CA GLU A 81 25.50 5.05 -0.64
C GLU A 81 25.32 4.75 -2.14
N VAL A 82 25.11 5.78 -2.97
CA VAL A 82 25.04 5.63 -4.44
C VAL A 82 26.37 5.12 -4.98
N GLN A 83 27.48 5.75 -4.60
CA GLN A 83 28.82 5.39 -5.09
C GLN A 83 29.19 3.95 -4.72
N ALA A 84 28.92 3.55 -3.48
CA ALA A 84 29.17 2.18 -3.02
C ALA A 84 28.39 1.14 -3.84
N TYR A 85 27.11 1.41 -4.13
CA TYR A 85 26.27 0.47 -4.88
C TYR A 85 26.62 0.39 -6.38
N VAL A 86 26.90 1.53 -7.00
CA VAL A 86 27.25 1.60 -8.43
C VAL A 86 28.62 0.97 -8.67
N ALA A 87 29.57 1.14 -7.75
CA ALA A 87 30.90 0.53 -7.85
C ALA A 87 30.92 -0.97 -7.50
N ASP A 88 29.87 -1.51 -6.90
CA ASP A 88 29.76 -2.93 -6.59
C ASP A 88 29.51 -3.74 -7.88
N GLU A 89 30.40 -4.67 -8.17
CA GLU A 89 30.33 -5.58 -9.32
C GLU A 89 29.74 -6.95 -8.95
N ASP A 90 29.35 -7.16 -7.68
CA ASP A 90 28.78 -8.42 -7.23
C ASP A 90 27.42 -8.67 -7.93
N PRO A 91 27.21 -9.84 -8.57
CA PRO A 91 25.94 -10.15 -9.23
C PRO A 91 24.74 -10.20 -8.26
N GLU A 92 24.97 -10.37 -6.96
CA GLU A 92 23.95 -10.37 -5.91
C GLU A 92 23.79 -9.00 -5.22
N LYS A 93 24.45 -7.93 -5.70
CA LYS A 93 24.41 -6.61 -5.05
C LYS A 93 22.99 -6.09 -4.81
N ARG A 94 22.05 -6.39 -5.70
CA ARG A 94 20.62 -6.03 -5.55
C ARG A 94 19.98 -6.75 -4.36
N VAL A 95 20.23 -8.05 -4.22
CA VAL A 95 19.73 -8.86 -3.10
C VAL A 95 20.32 -8.34 -1.79
N LYS A 96 21.64 -8.11 -1.76
CA LYS A 96 22.36 -7.56 -0.60
C LYS A 96 21.85 -6.17 -0.21
N LEU A 97 21.57 -5.30 -1.18
CA LEU A 97 20.98 -3.99 -0.94
C LEU A 97 19.61 -4.13 -0.27
N VAL A 98 18.71 -4.91 -0.85
CA VAL A 98 17.34 -5.10 -0.32
C VAL A 98 17.39 -5.69 1.10
N ASP A 99 18.16 -6.74 1.32
CA ASP A 99 18.27 -7.40 2.62
C ASP A 99 18.86 -6.45 3.68
N ARG A 100 19.89 -5.67 3.33
CA ARG A 100 20.45 -4.65 4.21
C ARG A 100 19.44 -3.57 4.57
N LEU A 101 18.65 -3.08 3.60
CA LEU A 101 17.65 -2.04 3.84
C LEU A 101 16.50 -2.55 4.70
N MET A 102 16.03 -3.77 4.46
CA MET A 102 14.95 -4.37 5.23
C MET A 102 15.34 -4.71 6.67
N ALA A 103 16.64 -4.88 6.94
CA ALA A 103 17.16 -5.06 8.28
C ALA A 103 17.25 -3.74 9.09
N GLN A 104 17.06 -2.58 8.45
CA GLN A 104 17.12 -1.29 9.13
C GLN A 104 15.78 -0.96 9.83
N PRO A 105 15.80 -0.30 11.00
CA PRO A 105 14.59 0.21 11.65
C PRO A 105 13.73 1.08 10.74
N GLU A 106 14.36 1.84 9.84
CA GLU A 106 13.69 2.70 8.87
C GLU A 106 12.72 1.93 7.96
N PHE A 107 12.97 0.66 7.67
CA PHE A 107 12.07 -0.17 6.88
C PHE A 107 10.74 -0.42 7.60
N THR A 108 10.79 -0.83 8.88
CA THR A 108 9.57 -1.09 9.65
C THR A 108 8.81 0.20 9.92
N GLU A 109 9.51 1.31 10.20
CA GLU A 109 8.90 2.63 10.39
C GLU A 109 8.20 3.16 9.12
N GLN A 110 8.82 2.99 7.95
CA GLN A 110 8.22 3.41 6.68
C GLN A 110 7.02 2.54 6.32
N LEU A 111 7.13 1.21 6.47
CA LEU A 111 6.01 0.30 6.22
C LEU A 111 4.84 0.54 7.19
N ALA A 112 5.11 0.80 8.46
CA ALA A 112 4.10 1.16 9.46
C ALA A 112 3.36 2.44 9.08
N TYR A 113 4.09 3.47 8.63
CA TYR A 113 3.49 4.72 8.14
C TYR A 113 2.56 4.48 6.95
N ASP A 114 2.98 3.67 5.99
CA ASP A 114 2.19 3.40 4.79
C ASP A 114 0.93 2.60 5.13
N LEU A 115 1.04 1.58 5.98
CA LEU A 115 -0.11 0.84 6.49
C LEU A 115 -1.05 1.75 7.31
N ASN A 116 -0.51 2.64 8.14
CA ASN A 116 -1.32 3.60 8.88
C ASN A 116 -2.09 4.55 7.95
N ASN A 117 -1.48 5.04 6.87
CA ASN A 117 -2.17 5.88 5.91
C ASN A 117 -3.30 5.14 5.17
N ILE A 118 -3.15 3.82 4.95
CA ILE A 118 -4.21 2.97 4.39
C ILE A 118 -5.35 2.77 5.41
N LEU A 119 -5.01 2.46 6.67
CA LEU A 119 -5.97 2.02 7.69
C LEU A 119 -6.64 3.16 8.44
N ALA A 120 -5.95 4.26 8.65
CA ALA A 120 -6.35 5.37 9.53
C ALA A 120 -5.83 6.73 9.02
N PRO A 121 -6.17 7.17 7.80
CA PRO A 121 -5.67 8.43 7.23
C PRO A 121 -6.01 9.67 8.10
N ALA A 122 -7.09 9.60 8.90
CA ALA A 122 -7.49 10.63 9.85
C ALA A 122 -6.93 10.45 11.29
N GLY A 123 -6.39 9.29 11.64
CA GLY A 123 -5.86 8.96 12.97
C GLY A 123 -4.34 8.80 12.93
N LYS A 124 -3.60 9.92 13.00
CA LYS A 124 -2.24 9.98 12.47
C LYS A 124 -1.11 9.35 13.29
N ALA A 125 -1.30 8.95 14.55
CA ALA A 125 -0.14 8.60 15.41
C ALA A 125 -0.24 7.26 16.15
N ASP A 126 -1.40 6.93 16.74
CA ASP A 126 -1.44 5.80 17.68
C ASP A 126 -1.34 4.44 16.97
N LEU A 127 -2.05 4.25 15.85
CA LEU A 127 -2.02 2.98 15.12
C LEU A 127 -0.65 2.74 14.46
N GLU A 128 0.00 3.80 13.97
CA GLU A 128 1.36 3.71 13.40
C GLU A 128 2.36 3.12 14.41
N ALA A 129 2.31 3.55 15.67
CA ALA A 129 3.19 3.04 16.71
C ALA A 129 3.01 1.53 16.93
N TYR A 130 1.76 1.08 17.01
CA TYR A 130 1.47 -0.36 17.09
C TYR A 130 1.98 -1.13 15.87
N LEU A 131 1.74 -0.61 14.65
CA LEU A 131 2.17 -1.25 13.43
C LEU A 131 3.71 -1.35 13.36
N ALA A 132 4.42 -0.33 13.81
CA ALA A 132 5.89 -0.36 13.89
C ALA A 132 6.38 -1.46 14.83
N ASP A 133 5.81 -1.55 16.05
CA ASP A 133 6.15 -2.59 17.03
C ASP A 133 5.80 -4.00 16.52
N ALA A 134 4.63 -4.15 15.89
CA ALA A 134 4.17 -5.42 15.33
C ALA A 134 5.07 -5.91 14.19
N LEU A 135 5.46 -5.02 13.28
CA LEU A 135 6.38 -5.33 12.18
C LEU A 135 7.79 -5.64 12.69
N ALA A 136 8.30 -4.91 13.67
CA ALA A 136 9.59 -5.18 14.30
C ALA A 136 9.60 -6.55 15.01
N ALA A 137 8.46 -6.97 15.56
CA ALA A 137 8.27 -8.30 16.13
C ALA A 137 7.97 -9.39 15.07
N ASN A 138 8.01 -9.05 13.77
CA ASN A 138 7.70 -9.94 12.64
C ASN A 138 6.31 -10.60 12.76
N LYS A 139 5.32 -9.88 13.31
CA LYS A 139 3.93 -10.34 13.34
C LYS A 139 3.36 -10.41 11.91
N GLY A 140 2.58 -11.45 11.64
CA GLY A 140 1.83 -11.59 10.39
C GLY A 140 0.67 -10.58 10.28
N TRP A 141 0.25 -10.30 9.05
CA TRP A 141 -0.92 -9.44 8.79
C TRP A 141 -2.22 -9.97 9.41
N ASP A 142 -2.37 -11.29 9.47
CA ASP A 142 -3.47 -11.98 10.16
C ASP A 142 -3.51 -11.66 11.67
N THR A 143 -2.35 -11.67 12.32
CA THR A 143 -2.22 -11.34 13.73
C THR A 143 -2.48 -9.86 13.97
N MET A 144 -1.96 -8.99 13.09
CA MET A 144 -2.24 -7.55 13.16
C MET A 144 -3.73 -7.24 12.94
N PHE A 145 -4.37 -7.93 12.00
CA PHE A 145 -5.81 -7.86 11.78
C PHE A 145 -6.60 -8.30 13.02
N ALA A 146 -6.22 -9.41 13.64
CA ALA A 146 -6.84 -9.89 14.87
C ALA A 146 -6.71 -8.87 16.02
N ASP A 147 -5.50 -8.35 16.25
CA ASP A 147 -5.24 -7.32 17.26
C ASP A 147 -6.10 -6.06 17.02
N MET A 148 -6.25 -5.63 15.76
CA MET A 148 -7.04 -4.44 15.39
C MET A 148 -8.55 -4.64 15.53
N ILE A 149 -9.08 -5.83 15.23
CA ILE A 149 -10.52 -6.12 15.24
C ILE A 149 -11.02 -6.58 16.61
N TYR A 150 -10.31 -7.51 17.25
CA TYR A 150 -10.78 -8.18 18.45
C TYR A 150 -11.02 -7.20 19.60
N GLY A 151 -10.16 -6.20 19.73
CA GLY A 151 -10.14 -5.30 20.88
C GLY A 151 -9.41 -5.88 22.08
N ASN A 152 -9.02 -5.01 23.00
CA ASN A 152 -8.36 -5.39 24.24
C ASN A 152 -9.42 -5.80 25.29
N TYR A 153 -9.57 -7.12 25.48
CA TYR A 153 -10.22 -7.72 26.65
C TYR A 153 -9.21 -8.10 27.75
N ASP A 154 -7.92 -7.93 27.48
CA ASP A 154 -6.80 -8.25 28.36
C ASP A 154 -5.76 -7.11 28.34
N GLU A 155 -5.39 -6.63 29.53
CA GLU A 155 -4.50 -5.48 29.74
C GLU A 155 -3.14 -5.60 29.01
N GLU A 156 -2.73 -6.81 28.62
CA GLU A 156 -1.51 -7.07 27.85
C GLU A 156 -1.55 -6.60 26.39
N MET A 157 -2.74 -6.43 25.79
CA MET A 157 -2.84 -6.02 24.38
C MET A 157 -2.53 -4.52 24.18
N PRO A 158 -1.68 -4.14 23.23
CA PRO A 158 -1.38 -2.73 22.95
C PRO A 158 -2.65 -1.94 22.62
N LYS A 159 -2.95 -0.91 23.41
CA LYS A 159 -4.19 -0.13 23.24
C LYS A 159 -4.29 0.52 21.85
N GLN A 160 -3.13 0.86 21.29
CA GLN A 160 -2.92 1.43 19.98
C GLN A 160 -3.50 0.58 18.85
N ALA A 161 -3.50 -0.76 18.97
CA ALA A 161 -4.07 -1.66 17.95
C ALA A 161 -5.57 -1.41 17.76
N MET A 162 -6.29 -1.09 18.85
CA MET A 162 -7.73 -0.83 18.81
C MET A 162 -8.12 0.43 18.06
N GLN A 163 -7.15 1.25 17.66
CA GLN A 163 -7.44 2.54 17.06
C GLN A 163 -8.19 2.42 15.73
N PHE A 164 -8.00 1.31 14.99
CA PHE A 164 -8.82 1.02 13.81
C PHE A 164 -10.32 1.01 14.12
N VAL A 165 -10.72 0.30 15.18
CA VAL A 165 -12.11 0.18 15.63
C VAL A 165 -12.56 1.46 16.33
N ASN A 166 -11.78 2.00 17.27
CA ASN A 166 -12.14 3.19 18.05
C ASN A 166 -12.45 4.42 17.19
N LEU A 167 -11.72 4.61 16.08
CA LEU A 167 -11.98 5.70 15.13
C LEU A 167 -13.38 5.63 14.50
N ARG A 168 -14.02 4.46 14.51
CA ARG A 168 -15.25 4.17 13.76
C ARG A 168 -16.38 3.60 14.60
N ILE A 169 -16.15 3.29 15.88
CA ILE A 169 -17.09 2.57 16.72
C ILE A 169 -18.42 3.30 16.96
N ASN A 170 -18.43 4.63 16.83
CA ASN A 170 -19.64 5.43 16.95
C ASN A 170 -20.49 5.45 15.66
N ASP A 171 -19.96 4.90 14.57
CA ASP A 171 -20.63 4.72 13.28
C ASP A 171 -20.36 3.29 12.78
N ILE A 172 -21.19 2.36 13.21
CA ILE A 172 -21.05 0.93 12.88
C ILE A 172 -21.13 0.70 11.36
N ASP A 173 -21.86 1.52 10.61
CA ASP A 173 -21.90 1.40 9.15
C ASP A 173 -20.54 1.75 8.53
N ASN A 174 -19.89 2.82 9.03
CA ASN A 174 -18.51 3.16 8.65
C ASN A 174 -17.52 2.06 9.07
N LEU A 175 -17.60 1.52 10.30
CA LEU A 175 -16.73 0.41 10.72
C LEU A 175 -16.89 -0.82 9.81
N THR A 176 -18.13 -1.15 9.45
CA THR A 176 -18.46 -2.26 8.55
C THR A 176 -17.86 -2.04 7.16
N ASN A 177 -18.11 -0.88 6.56
CA ASN A 177 -17.60 -0.54 5.23
C ASN A 177 -16.07 -0.44 5.20
N ALA A 178 -15.46 0.18 6.21
CA ALA A 178 -14.02 0.31 6.30
C ALA A 178 -13.35 -1.05 6.46
N THR A 179 -13.92 -1.95 7.27
CA THR A 179 -13.38 -3.31 7.42
C THR A 179 -13.46 -4.06 6.09
N SER A 180 -14.62 -4.02 5.43
CA SER A 180 -14.85 -4.65 4.13
C SER A 180 -13.87 -4.16 3.07
N ALA A 181 -13.74 -2.84 2.91
CA ALA A 181 -12.89 -2.27 1.89
C ALA A 181 -11.39 -2.48 2.20
N LEU A 182 -10.97 -2.26 3.46
CA LEU A 182 -9.55 -2.18 3.81
C LEU A 182 -8.91 -3.54 4.08
N PHE A 183 -9.65 -4.52 4.63
CA PHE A 183 -9.12 -5.86 4.89
C PHE A 183 -9.52 -6.89 3.83
N PHE A 184 -10.63 -6.68 3.11
CA PHE A 184 -11.16 -7.66 2.17
C PHE A 184 -11.23 -7.17 0.72
N GLY A 185 -10.93 -5.89 0.47
CA GLY A 185 -10.91 -5.34 -0.90
C GLY A 185 -12.30 -5.26 -1.53
N VAL A 186 -13.35 -5.19 -0.70
CA VAL A 186 -14.75 -5.26 -1.15
C VAL A 186 -15.55 -4.07 -0.62
N ASN A 187 -16.21 -3.35 -1.52
CA ASN A 187 -17.09 -2.24 -1.16
C ASN A 187 -18.57 -2.68 -1.16
N ILE A 188 -19.07 -2.98 0.03
CA ILE A 188 -20.48 -3.35 0.25
C ILE A 188 -21.40 -2.16 0.58
N SER A 189 -20.94 -0.92 0.42
CA SER A 189 -21.70 0.25 0.92
C SER A 189 -23.05 0.43 0.22
N CYS A 190 -23.13 0.17 -1.09
CA CYS A 190 -24.39 0.21 -1.83
C CYS A 190 -25.38 -0.86 -1.34
N ALA A 191 -24.86 -2.02 -0.91
CA ALA A 191 -25.64 -3.14 -0.40
C ALA A 191 -26.42 -2.79 0.89
N LYS A 192 -26.15 -1.64 1.52
CA LYS A 192 -26.89 -1.20 2.72
C LYS A 192 -28.39 -0.99 2.49
N CYS A 193 -28.75 -0.38 1.36
CA CYS A 193 -30.12 0.07 1.11
C CYS A 193 -30.86 -0.78 0.07
N HIS A 194 -30.12 -1.46 -0.81
CA HIS A 194 -30.62 -2.33 -1.86
C HIS A 194 -29.52 -3.32 -2.23
N ASP A 195 -29.86 -4.43 -2.89
CA ASP A 195 -28.83 -5.32 -3.42
C ASP A 195 -27.92 -4.56 -4.40
N HIS A 196 -26.62 -4.87 -4.40
CA HIS A 196 -25.64 -4.14 -5.15
C HIS A 196 -26.00 -4.10 -6.64
N PRO A 197 -26.03 -2.92 -7.29
CA PRO A 197 -26.67 -2.76 -8.59
C PRO A 197 -25.88 -3.39 -9.74
N LEU A 198 -24.57 -3.62 -9.53
CA LEU A 198 -23.65 -4.14 -10.55
C LEU A 198 -23.05 -5.50 -10.19
N VAL A 199 -23.30 -6.01 -8.97
CA VAL A 199 -22.68 -7.24 -8.46
C VAL A 199 -23.77 -8.06 -7.79
N SER A 200 -24.31 -9.04 -8.52
CA SER A 200 -25.48 -9.81 -8.07
C SER A 200 -25.26 -10.62 -6.79
N GLU A 201 -24.00 -10.95 -6.49
CA GLU A 201 -23.63 -11.71 -5.29
C GLU A 201 -23.81 -10.88 -4.02
N TRP A 202 -23.65 -9.55 -4.10
CA TRP A 202 -23.67 -8.67 -2.94
C TRP A 202 -25.07 -8.14 -2.67
N THR A 203 -25.77 -8.81 -1.79
CA THR A 203 -27.12 -8.45 -1.36
C THR A 203 -27.14 -7.64 -0.07
N GLN A 204 -28.29 -7.09 0.30
CA GLN A 204 -28.48 -6.49 1.62
C GLN A 204 -28.08 -7.42 2.76
N ALA A 205 -28.30 -8.73 2.60
CA ALA A 205 -27.91 -9.73 3.59
C ALA A 205 -26.40 -9.72 3.87
N HIS A 206 -25.56 -9.42 2.87
CA HIS A 206 -24.12 -9.32 3.05
C HIS A 206 -23.74 -8.07 3.85
N PHE A 207 -24.34 -6.91 3.55
CA PHE A 207 -24.08 -5.70 4.33
C PHE A 207 -24.48 -5.88 5.79
N TYR A 208 -25.72 -6.31 6.02
CA TYR A 208 -26.22 -6.50 7.38
C TYR A 208 -25.54 -7.66 8.10
N GLY A 209 -25.07 -8.67 7.37
CA GLY A 209 -24.29 -9.76 7.94
C GLY A 209 -22.91 -9.33 8.41
N MET A 210 -22.21 -8.56 7.59
CA MET A 210 -20.94 -7.93 7.99
C MET A 210 -21.14 -6.96 9.17
N LYS A 211 -22.24 -6.20 9.16
CA LYS A 211 -22.60 -5.29 10.24
C LYS A 211 -22.85 -6.02 11.57
N SER A 212 -23.42 -7.23 11.51
CA SER A 212 -23.67 -8.05 12.71
C SER A 212 -22.40 -8.38 13.48
N PHE A 213 -21.21 -8.41 12.86
CA PHE A 213 -19.97 -8.62 13.59
C PHE A 213 -19.58 -7.49 14.55
N PHE A 214 -20.13 -6.28 14.36
CA PHE A 214 -19.70 -5.07 15.07
C PHE A 214 -20.80 -4.39 15.89
N ASN A 215 -22.06 -4.72 15.67
CA ASN A 215 -23.18 -3.96 16.23
C ASN A 215 -23.29 -4.02 17.76
N ARG A 216 -22.64 -5.01 18.39
CA ARG A 216 -22.54 -5.15 19.84
C ARG A 216 -21.36 -4.39 20.44
N SER A 217 -20.48 -3.83 19.61
CA SER A 217 -19.28 -3.12 20.03
C SER A 217 -19.59 -1.72 20.54
N PHE A 218 -18.91 -1.30 21.59
CA PHE A 218 -18.99 0.07 22.12
C PHE A 218 -17.67 0.48 22.80
N SER A 219 -17.42 1.79 22.86
CA SER A 219 -16.24 2.33 23.56
C SER A 219 -16.46 2.29 25.07
N ASN A 220 -15.48 1.79 25.82
CA ASN A 220 -15.47 1.77 27.28
C ASN A 220 -14.22 2.43 27.86
N GLY A 221 -14.08 3.74 27.65
CA GLY A 221 -12.86 4.47 28.04
C GLY A 221 -11.79 4.29 26.98
N ASP A 222 -10.59 3.85 27.38
CA ASP A 222 -9.49 3.56 26.45
C ASP A 222 -9.66 2.23 25.71
N PHE A 223 -10.70 1.45 26.04
CA PHE A 223 -10.91 0.08 25.56
C PHE A 223 -12.12 -0.02 24.62
N VAL A 224 -12.13 -1.08 23.82
CA VAL A 224 -13.31 -1.50 23.07
C VAL A 224 -13.95 -2.70 23.74
N ALA A 225 -15.21 -2.56 24.13
CA ALA A 225 -16.00 -3.62 24.73
C ALA A 225 -17.08 -4.14 23.75
N GLU A 226 -17.67 -5.28 24.10
CA GLU A 226 -18.75 -5.90 23.33
C GLU A 226 -19.83 -6.40 24.29
N ARG A 227 -21.10 -6.19 23.92
CA ARG A 227 -22.24 -6.74 24.66
C ARG A 227 -22.50 -8.19 24.24
N ALA A 228 -23.17 -8.95 25.10
CA ALA A 228 -23.62 -10.32 24.76
C ALA A 228 -24.91 -10.36 23.92
N TYR A 229 -25.61 -9.24 23.76
CA TYR A 229 -26.92 -9.15 23.11
C TYR A 229 -26.97 -8.00 22.10
N GLY A 230 -27.94 -8.05 21.18
CA GLY A 230 -28.18 -6.99 20.20
C GLY A 230 -28.33 -7.58 18.81
N GLU A 231 -29.55 -7.91 18.44
CA GLU A 231 -29.90 -8.43 17.14
C GLU A 231 -30.16 -7.26 16.18
N ILE A 232 -29.78 -7.43 14.92
CA ILE A 232 -30.10 -6.45 13.88
C ILE A 232 -31.24 -6.99 13.04
N LYS A 233 -32.26 -6.16 12.88
CA LYS A 233 -33.27 -6.33 11.84
C LYS A 233 -33.04 -5.32 10.74
N TYR A 234 -33.34 -5.71 9.51
CA TYR A 234 -33.32 -4.80 8.38
C TYR A 234 -34.53 -4.99 7.47
N ALA A 235 -34.90 -3.91 6.79
CA ALA A 235 -36.00 -3.90 5.85
C ALA A 235 -35.45 -4.10 4.44
N THR A 236 -35.96 -5.09 3.71
CA THR A 236 -35.67 -5.26 2.29
C THR A 236 -36.30 -4.12 1.46
N THR A 237 -35.95 -4.03 0.18
CA THR A 237 -36.59 -3.08 -0.75
C THR A 237 -38.09 -3.32 -0.93
N SER A 238 -38.59 -4.52 -0.63
CA SER A 238 -40.04 -4.83 -0.61
C SER A 238 -40.73 -4.51 0.72
N GLY A 239 -39.97 -4.06 1.74
CA GLY A 239 -40.47 -3.74 3.08
C GLY A 239 -40.54 -4.92 4.04
N GLU A 240 -40.10 -6.11 3.63
CA GLU A 240 -40.01 -7.29 4.49
C GLU A 240 -38.93 -7.08 5.57
N GLN A 241 -39.24 -7.45 6.82
CA GLN A 241 -38.30 -7.36 7.93
C GLN A 241 -37.59 -8.70 8.10
N LEU A 242 -36.26 -8.68 7.98
CA LEU A 242 -35.40 -9.85 8.13
C LEU A 242 -34.45 -9.68 9.31
N ASP A 243 -34.14 -10.78 9.97
CA ASP A 243 -33.07 -10.85 10.96
C ASP A 243 -31.71 -11.00 10.23
N ALA A 244 -30.75 -10.17 10.60
CA ALA A 244 -29.39 -10.27 10.08
C ALA A 244 -28.67 -11.45 10.72
N ARG A 245 -28.13 -12.35 9.88
CA ARG A 245 -27.26 -13.46 10.33
C ARG A 245 -25.81 -13.01 10.35
N LEU A 246 -24.92 -13.74 11.01
CA LEU A 246 -23.47 -13.51 10.92
C LEU A 246 -22.92 -14.04 9.60
N MET A 247 -23.18 -13.31 8.52
CA MET A 247 -22.80 -13.67 7.16
C MET A 247 -21.54 -12.91 6.74
N PHE A 248 -20.53 -13.65 6.29
CA PHE A 248 -19.30 -13.10 5.70
C PHE A 248 -19.47 -12.82 4.20
N LEU A 249 -18.49 -12.15 3.60
CA LEU A 249 -18.52 -11.69 2.20
C LEU A 249 -18.62 -12.81 1.15
N THR A 250 -18.25 -14.03 1.51
CA THR A 250 -18.41 -15.24 0.69
C THR A 250 -19.81 -15.84 0.74
N GLY A 251 -20.71 -15.27 1.55
CA GLY A 251 -22.02 -15.84 1.85
C GLY A 251 -21.98 -16.91 2.96
N SER A 252 -20.80 -17.29 3.45
CA SER A 252 -20.64 -18.18 4.61
C SER A 252 -21.31 -17.59 5.85
N VAL A 253 -22.11 -18.39 6.55
CA VAL A 253 -22.83 -17.99 7.76
C VAL A 253 -22.23 -18.70 8.97
N ILE A 254 -22.07 -17.95 10.06
CA ILE A 254 -21.77 -18.48 11.39
C ILE A 254 -23.07 -18.58 12.18
N GLU A 255 -23.35 -19.78 12.68
CA GLU A 255 -24.48 -19.99 13.58
C GLU A 255 -24.12 -19.48 14.97
N GLU A 256 -24.89 -18.52 15.46
CA GLU A 256 -24.78 -18.05 16.84
C GLU A 256 -25.61 -18.98 17.75
N PRO A 257 -25.11 -19.31 18.95
CA PRO A 257 -25.93 -19.93 20.00
C PRO A 257 -27.20 -19.12 20.28
N GLU A 258 -28.16 -19.72 21.00
CA GLU A 258 -29.41 -19.05 21.39
C GLU A 258 -29.14 -17.60 21.88
N PRO A 259 -29.81 -16.58 21.31
CA PRO A 259 -29.54 -15.19 21.63
C PRO A 259 -29.67 -14.91 23.12
N VAL A 260 -28.69 -14.20 23.69
CA VAL A 260 -28.74 -13.82 25.11
C VAL A 260 -29.82 -12.77 25.31
N VAL A 261 -30.87 -13.12 26.05
CA VAL A 261 -31.94 -12.18 26.43
C VAL A 261 -31.75 -11.77 27.88
N LEU A 262 -31.35 -10.52 28.10
CA LEU A 262 -31.27 -9.92 29.43
C LEU A 262 -32.55 -9.14 29.76
N ASP A 263 -33.05 -9.33 30.99
CA ASP A 263 -34.09 -8.46 31.55
C ASP A 263 -33.54 -7.06 31.91
N ASP A 264 -34.43 -6.16 32.31
CA ASP A 264 -34.07 -4.76 32.58
C ASP A 264 -33.15 -4.60 33.80
N GLU A 265 -33.22 -5.50 34.77
CA GLU A 265 -32.35 -5.46 35.96
C GLU A 265 -30.94 -5.92 35.62
N ALA A 266 -30.82 -7.01 34.86
CA ALA A 266 -29.55 -7.52 34.34
C ALA A 266 -28.86 -6.50 33.43
N LYS A 267 -29.60 -5.82 32.53
CA LYS A 267 -29.04 -4.74 31.68
C LYS A 267 -28.53 -3.55 32.50
N LYS A 268 -29.24 -3.16 33.56
CA LYS A 268 -28.79 -2.08 34.46
C LYS A 268 -27.53 -2.48 35.21
N LYS A 269 -27.45 -3.73 35.68
CA LYS A 269 -26.26 -4.27 36.34
C LYS A 269 -25.07 -4.29 35.39
N GLU A 270 -25.21 -4.85 34.20
CA GLU A 270 -24.15 -4.92 33.19
C GLU A 270 -23.63 -3.51 32.85
N LYS A 271 -24.53 -2.54 32.66
CA LYS A 271 -24.16 -1.15 32.41
C LYS A 271 -23.35 -0.56 33.58
N ALA A 272 -23.77 -0.82 34.82
CA ALA A 272 -23.06 -0.34 36.01
C ALA A 272 -21.66 -0.98 36.13
N ASP A 273 -21.54 -2.27 35.82
CA ASP A 273 -20.27 -3.00 35.81
C ASP A 273 -19.31 -2.40 34.75
N PHE A 274 -19.79 -2.13 33.53
CA PHE A 274 -18.98 -1.45 32.50
C PHE A 274 -18.57 -0.03 32.89
N GLU A 275 -19.48 0.76 33.49
CA GLU A 275 -19.16 2.10 33.99
C GLU A 275 -18.10 2.06 35.10
N GLN A 276 -18.12 1.04 35.95
CA GLN A 276 -17.11 0.84 36.98
C GLN A 276 -15.75 0.47 36.37
N LEU A 277 -15.71 -0.49 35.44
CA LEU A 277 -14.47 -0.87 34.73
C LEU A 277 -13.85 0.30 33.98
N LYS A 278 -14.68 1.16 33.37
CA LYS A 278 -14.23 2.40 32.73
C LYS A 278 -13.54 3.34 33.72
N LYS A 279 -14.10 3.52 34.93
CA LYS A 279 -13.51 4.36 35.98
C LYS A 279 -12.20 3.76 36.49
N ASP A 280 -12.16 2.43 36.61
CA ASP A 280 -10.99 1.69 37.05
C ASP A 280 -9.91 1.56 35.97
N LYS A 281 -10.20 2.02 34.73
CA LYS A 281 -9.35 1.90 33.55
C LYS A 281 -8.95 0.46 33.23
N LYS A 282 -9.90 -0.46 33.40
CA LYS A 282 -9.75 -1.88 33.10
C LYS A 282 -10.55 -2.29 31.87
N PRO A 283 -10.08 -3.27 31.09
CA PRO A 283 -10.84 -3.81 29.97
C PRO A 283 -12.13 -4.48 30.47
N ALA A 284 -13.16 -4.43 29.64
CA ALA A 284 -14.32 -5.28 29.80
C ALA A 284 -13.95 -6.74 29.52
N PRO A 285 -14.55 -7.73 30.20
CA PRO A 285 -14.39 -9.12 29.79
C PRO A 285 -15.03 -9.36 28.42
N ALA A 286 -14.50 -10.30 27.65
CA ALA A 286 -15.14 -10.74 26.42
C ALA A 286 -16.47 -11.44 26.72
N PRO A 287 -17.51 -11.25 25.89
CA PRO A 287 -18.69 -12.09 25.96
C PRO A 287 -18.32 -13.54 25.60
N GLU A 288 -19.10 -14.51 26.10
CA GLU A 288 -18.91 -15.94 25.80
C GLU A 288 -18.88 -16.20 24.29
N PHE A 289 -19.71 -15.47 23.54
CA PHE A 289 -19.70 -15.43 22.08
C PHE A 289 -19.35 -14.02 21.60
N SER A 290 -18.08 -13.76 21.30
CA SER A 290 -17.63 -12.50 20.69
C SER A 290 -17.81 -12.57 19.18
N ARG A 291 -18.71 -11.75 18.64
CA ARG A 291 -18.92 -11.66 17.19
C ARG A 291 -17.69 -11.10 16.49
N ARG A 292 -16.87 -10.26 17.15
CA ARG A 292 -15.59 -9.81 16.57
C ARG A 292 -14.56 -10.92 16.47
N ALA A 293 -14.46 -11.83 17.44
CA ALA A 293 -13.65 -13.04 17.29
C ALA A 293 -14.13 -13.91 16.13
N GLN A 294 -15.45 -14.05 15.98
CA GLN A 294 -16.03 -14.83 14.90
C GLN A 294 -15.69 -14.26 13.51
N LEU A 295 -15.64 -12.93 13.36
CA LEU A 295 -15.15 -12.29 12.13
C LEU A 295 -13.69 -12.66 11.83
N ILE A 296 -12.84 -12.68 12.85
CA ILE A 296 -11.42 -13.03 12.68
C ILE A 296 -11.30 -14.48 12.23
N GLU A 297 -12.03 -15.39 12.87
CA GLU A 297 -12.03 -16.81 12.55
C GLU A 297 -12.48 -17.07 11.10
N ILE A 298 -13.64 -16.55 10.69
CA ILE A 298 -14.16 -16.78 9.35
C ILE A 298 -13.29 -16.13 8.27
N ALA A 299 -12.76 -14.93 8.52
CA ALA A 299 -11.89 -14.23 7.56
C ALA A 299 -10.58 -14.98 7.26
N LEU A 300 -10.14 -15.87 8.15
CA LEU A 300 -8.90 -16.64 8.02
C LEU A 300 -9.15 -18.12 7.68
N ARG A 301 -10.41 -18.56 7.62
CA ARG A 301 -10.79 -19.93 7.28
C ARG A 301 -10.44 -20.26 5.83
N GLU A 302 -10.14 -21.54 5.54
CA GLU A 302 -9.64 -21.99 4.24
C GLU A 302 -10.51 -21.55 3.05
N ASN A 303 -11.84 -21.71 3.16
CA ASN A 303 -12.78 -21.40 2.08
C ASN A 303 -13.14 -19.91 1.97
N ASP A 304 -12.63 -19.05 2.85
CA ASP A 304 -13.07 -17.66 2.99
C ASP A 304 -11.93 -16.64 2.94
N ARG A 305 -10.69 -17.09 3.22
CA ARG A 305 -9.50 -16.23 3.32
C ARG A 305 -9.07 -15.55 2.03
N GLU A 306 -9.67 -15.91 0.89
CA GLU A 306 -9.24 -15.36 -0.40
C GLU A 306 -9.32 -13.84 -0.43
N TYR A 307 -10.44 -13.27 0.03
CA TYR A 307 -10.57 -11.81 0.09
C TYR A 307 -9.50 -11.18 0.97
N PHE A 308 -9.20 -11.78 2.12
CA PHE A 308 -8.18 -11.28 3.04
C PHE A 308 -6.77 -11.33 2.42
N SER A 309 -6.42 -12.47 1.83
CA SER A 309 -5.10 -12.74 1.24
C SER A 309 -4.88 -11.92 -0.03
N LYS A 310 -5.85 -11.91 -0.94
CA LYS A 310 -5.79 -11.17 -2.21
C LYS A 310 -5.75 -9.67 -1.96
N ASN A 311 -6.52 -9.16 -1.00
CA ASN A 311 -6.55 -7.74 -0.69
C ASN A 311 -5.18 -7.23 -0.19
N ILE A 312 -4.54 -7.92 0.77
CA ILE A 312 -3.21 -7.45 1.23
C ILE A 312 -2.16 -7.54 0.12
N VAL A 313 -2.21 -8.59 -0.71
CA VAL A 313 -1.36 -8.71 -1.91
C VAL A 313 -1.58 -7.52 -2.85
N ASN A 314 -2.82 -7.24 -3.22
CA ASN A 314 -3.15 -6.17 -4.15
C ASN A 314 -2.78 -4.78 -3.62
N ARG A 315 -2.93 -4.55 -2.30
CA ARG A 315 -2.55 -3.29 -1.65
C ARG A 315 -1.04 -3.09 -1.61
N MET A 316 -0.27 -4.13 -1.28
CA MET A 316 1.19 -4.07 -1.32
C MET A 316 1.70 -3.95 -2.76
N TRP A 317 1.07 -4.66 -3.69
CA TRP A 317 1.33 -4.54 -5.12
C TRP A 317 1.12 -3.10 -5.61
N HIS A 318 -0.04 -2.51 -5.33
CA HIS A 318 -0.34 -1.13 -5.67
C HIS A 318 0.67 -0.15 -5.05
N ARG A 319 1.07 -0.37 -3.79
CA ARG A 319 2.09 0.46 -3.12
C ARG A 319 3.43 0.42 -3.87
N ILE A 320 3.89 -0.75 -4.30
CA ILE A 320 5.18 -0.94 -4.97
C ILE A 320 5.12 -0.49 -6.44
N PHE A 321 4.14 -0.96 -7.20
CA PHE A 321 4.06 -0.76 -8.66
C PHE A 321 3.23 0.46 -9.10
N GLY A 322 2.52 1.12 -8.18
CA GLY A 322 1.72 2.32 -8.45
C GLY A 322 0.38 2.06 -9.16
N PHE A 323 0.01 0.79 -9.34
CA PHE A 323 -1.27 0.35 -9.87
C PHE A 323 -1.57 -1.06 -9.34
N GLY A 324 -2.83 -1.35 -8.98
CA GLY A 324 -3.23 -2.65 -8.44
C GLY A 324 -3.43 -3.72 -9.51
N LEU A 325 -3.33 -4.99 -9.12
CA LEU A 325 -3.79 -6.13 -9.93
C LEU A 325 -5.32 -6.09 -10.10
N VAL A 326 -6.04 -5.62 -9.08
CA VAL A 326 -7.46 -5.25 -9.13
C VAL A 326 -7.56 -3.75 -8.86
N MET A 327 -8.25 -3.02 -9.74
CA MET A 327 -8.55 -1.59 -9.56
C MET A 327 -10.03 -1.34 -9.84
N PRO A 328 -10.71 -0.47 -9.05
CA PRO A 328 -10.26 0.12 -7.79
C PRO A 328 -9.91 -0.92 -6.70
N LEU A 329 -9.11 -0.53 -5.70
CA LEU A 329 -8.56 -1.46 -4.68
C LEU A 329 -9.62 -2.11 -3.78
N ASP A 330 -10.83 -1.55 -3.74
CA ASP A 330 -11.98 -2.01 -2.96
C ASP A 330 -13.07 -2.65 -3.83
N GLN A 331 -12.76 -3.04 -5.06
CA GLN A 331 -13.71 -3.63 -6.01
C GLN A 331 -13.29 -5.06 -6.42
N MET A 332 -12.92 -5.91 -5.46
CA MET A 332 -12.66 -7.34 -5.71
C MET A 332 -13.97 -8.11 -5.83
N HIS A 333 -14.39 -8.41 -7.06
CA HIS A 333 -15.57 -9.25 -7.32
C HIS A 333 -15.49 -9.92 -8.69
N PRO A 334 -16.31 -10.94 -8.99
CA PRO A 334 -16.24 -11.66 -10.26
C PRO A 334 -16.38 -10.78 -11.51
N GLU A 335 -17.23 -9.73 -11.46
CA GLU A 335 -17.40 -8.77 -12.57
C GLU A 335 -16.24 -7.76 -12.72
N ASN A 336 -15.25 -7.76 -11.82
CA ASN A 336 -14.03 -6.96 -11.89
C ASN A 336 -12.82 -7.86 -11.58
N PRO A 337 -12.51 -8.81 -12.48
CA PRO A 337 -11.46 -9.78 -12.25
C PRO A 337 -10.08 -9.11 -12.18
N PRO A 338 -9.12 -9.71 -11.46
CA PRO A 338 -7.73 -9.26 -11.50
C PRO A 338 -7.19 -9.27 -12.93
N SER A 339 -6.35 -8.28 -13.24
CA SER A 339 -5.60 -8.23 -14.51
C SER A 339 -4.66 -9.42 -14.70
N HIS A 340 -4.16 -10.01 -13.60
CA HIS A 340 -3.32 -11.19 -13.59
C HIS A 340 -3.87 -12.18 -12.55
N PRO A 341 -4.88 -13.00 -12.91
CA PRO A 341 -5.56 -13.88 -11.96
C PRO A 341 -4.62 -14.91 -11.34
N ASP A 342 -3.80 -15.59 -12.15
CA ASP A 342 -2.89 -16.62 -11.64
C ASP A 342 -1.80 -16.02 -10.72
N LEU A 343 -1.36 -14.79 -11.00
CA LEU A 343 -0.39 -14.08 -10.18
C LEU A 343 -0.95 -13.77 -8.79
N ILE A 344 -2.13 -13.14 -8.73
CA ILE A 344 -2.72 -12.78 -7.43
C ILE A 344 -3.08 -14.03 -6.62
N ASP A 345 -3.51 -15.12 -7.28
CA ASP A 345 -3.79 -16.40 -6.63
C ASP A 345 -2.51 -17.04 -6.07
N TRP A 346 -1.43 -17.06 -6.86
CA TRP A 346 -0.14 -17.59 -6.41
C TRP A 346 0.43 -16.77 -5.24
N LEU A 347 0.39 -15.43 -5.33
CA LEU A 347 0.85 -14.53 -4.27
C LEU A 347 -0.01 -14.63 -3.01
N ALA A 348 -1.33 -14.76 -3.15
CA ALA A 348 -2.23 -14.97 -2.02
C ALA A 348 -1.89 -16.27 -1.30
N ARG A 349 -1.64 -17.35 -2.06
CA ARG A 349 -1.18 -18.63 -1.53
C ARG A 349 0.15 -18.53 -0.79
N ASP A 350 1.17 -17.92 -1.39
CA ASP A 350 2.45 -17.71 -0.70
C ASP A 350 2.24 -16.90 0.59
N THR A 351 1.42 -15.85 0.54
CA THR A 351 1.17 -14.98 1.69
C THR A 351 0.56 -15.76 2.87
N TYR A 352 -0.55 -16.50 2.68
CA TYR A 352 -1.17 -17.20 3.81
C TYR A 352 -0.38 -18.44 4.27
N THR A 353 0.38 -19.08 3.38
CA THR A 353 1.23 -20.24 3.77
C THR A 353 2.48 -19.83 4.53
N ASN A 354 2.95 -18.58 4.35
CA ASN A 354 4.10 -18.02 5.04
C ASN A 354 3.71 -17.05 6.17
N GLY A 355 2.57 -17.30 6.83
CA GLY A 355 2.15 -16.56 8.03
C GLY A 355 1.86 -15.08 7.78
N TYR A 356 1.38 -14.75 6.58
CA TYR A 356 1.07 -13.38 6.16
C TYR A 356 2.23 -12.38 6.39
N ASN A 357 3.46 -12.82 6.11
CA ASN A 357 4.66 -12.01 6.27
C ASN A 357 4.76 -10.93 5.18
N ILE A 358 4.33 -9.70 5.51
CA ILE A 358 4.38 -8.56 4.59
C ILE A 358 5.82 -8.24 4.13
N PRO A 359 6.85 -8.22 5.01
CA PRO A 359 8.23 -8.05 4.56
C PRO A 359 8.67 -9.03 3.47
N ARG A 360 8.38 -10.33 3.61
CA ARG A 360 8.65 -11.35 2.60
C ARG A 360 8.00 -11.01 1.26
N LEU A 361 6.73 -10.64 1.28
CA LEU A 361 5.97 -10.27 0.09
C LEU A 361 6.62 -9.06 -0.62
N ILE A 362 6.93 -8.00 0.13
CA ILE A 362 7.60 -6.80 -0.39
C ILE A 362 8.97 -7.14 -0.97
N ARG A 363 9.76 -7.96 -0.28
CA ARG A 363 11.10 -8.40 -0.72
C ARG A 363 11.05 -9.03 -2.11
N GLY A 364 10.10 -9.93 -2.35
CA GLY A 364 9.94 -10.55 -3.66
C GLY A 364 9.53 -9.57 -4.75
N MET A 365 8.60 -8.67 -4.46
CA MET A 365 8.18 -7.63 -5.41
C MET A 365 9.35 -6.73 -5.83
N VAL A 366 10.13 -6.22 -4.87
CA VAL A 366 11.26 -5.30 -5.16
C VAL A 366 12.49 -6.00 -5.76
N LEU A 367 12.52 -7.33 -5.79
CA LEU A 367 13.57 -8.12 -6.46
C LEU A 367 13.21 -8.56 -7.88
N SER A 368 11.94 -8.39 -8.30
CA SER A 368 11.47 -8.74 -9.65
C SER A 368 12.09 -7.87 -10.75
N ASN A 369 12.26 -8.41 -11.95
CA ASN A 369 12.62 -7.63 -13.15
C ASN A 369 11.51 -6.62 -13.49
N THR A 370 10.26 -6.94 -13.19
CA THR A 370 9.11 -6.04 -13.31
C THR A 370 9.33 -4.73 -12.54
N TYR A 371 9.85 -4.81 -11.30
CA TYR A 371 10.14 -3.64 -10.49
C TYR A 371 11.28 -2.76 -11.03
N SER A 372 12.25 -3.37 -11.70
CA SER A 372 13.42 -2.69 -12.27
C SER A 372 13.20 -2.13 -13.67
N GLN A 373 11.98 -2.21 -14.22
CA GLN A 373 11.66 -1.59 -15.49
C GLN A 373 11.76 -0.05 -15.43
N SER A 374 12.11 0.54 -16.57
CA SER A 374 12.13 1.98 -16.76
C SER A 374 10.73 2.56 -16.74
N SER A 375 10.63 3.79 -16.23
CA SER A 375 9.43 4.61 -16.36
C SER A 375 9.39 5.36 -17.70
N ARG A 376 10.42 5.22 -18.55
CA ARG A 376 10.38 5.60 -19.97
C ARG A 376 9.96 4.38 -20.79
N TYR A 377 9.18 4.62 -21.84
CA TYR A 377 8.67 3.58 -22.72
C TYR A 377 8.90 3.97 -24.17
N ASP A 378 9.72 3.20 -24.88
CA ASP A 378 10.19 3.54 -26.23
C ASP A 378 9.27 3.02 -27.34
N GLY A 379 8.17 2.36 -26.99
CA GLY A 379 7.14 1.97 -27.95
C GLY A 379 6.27 3.15 -28.38
N GLU A 380 5.69 3.07 -29.58
CA GLU A 380 4.87 4.15 -30.17
C GLU A 380 3.72 4.60 -29.26
N LYS A 381 3.12 3.65 -28.52
CA LYS A 381 2.05 3.93 -27.57
C LYS A 381 2.29 3.15 -26.28
N ARG A 382 2.33 3.87 -25.16
CA ARG A 382 2.38 3.27 -23.83
C ARG A 382 1.15 2.36 -23.62
N PRO A 383 1.35 1.08 -23.24
CA PRO A 383 0.28 0.17 -22.86
C PRO A 383 -0.51 0.68 -21.66
N ALA A 384 -1.74 0.18 -21.48
CA ALA A 384 -2.49 0.42 -20.26
C ALA A 384 -1.72 -0.04 -19.01
N LYS A 385 -1.89 0.67 -17.88
CA LYS A 385 -1.12 0.42 -16.64
C LYS A 385 -1.23 -1.02 -16.13
N PHE A 386 -2.38 -1.67 -16.35
CA PHE A 386 -2.60 -3.04 -15.94
C PHE A 386 -1.67 -4.04 -16.62
N TRP A 387 -0.98 -3.69 -17.72
CA TRP A 387 0.02 -4.56 -18.34
C TRP A 387 1.37 -4.56 -17.62
N PHE A 388 1.63 -3.60 -16.71
CA PHE A 388 2.92 -3.45 -16.04
C PHE A 388 4.12 -3.47 -17.00
N ALA A 389 3.97 -2.82 -18.16
CA ALA A 389 4.97 -2.78 -19.22
C ALA A 389 6.05 -1.69 -19.00
N SER A 390 5.87 -0.83 -18.00
CA SER A 390 6.84 0.19 -17.59
C SER A 390 6.53 0.59 -16.15
N ALA A 391 7.55 0.99 -15.38
CA ALA A 391 7.33 1.44 -14.02
C ALA A 391 6.46 2.70 -13.96
N SER A 392 5.53 2.74 -12.99
CA SER A 392 4.76 3.94 -12.70
C SER A 392 5.61 4.94 -11.92
N VAL A 393 5.59 6.19 -12.35
CA VAL A 393 6.16 7.31 -11.58
C VAL A 393 5.18 7.68 -10.48
N LYS A 394 5.55 7.46 -9.21
CA LYS A 394 4.70 7.74 -8.04
C LYS A 394 5.18 9.02 -7.34
N PRO A 395 4.27 9.94 -6.98
CA PRO A 395 4.62 11.06 -6.12
C PRO A 395 5.04 10.54 -4.74
N LEU A 396 6.09 11.12 -4.17
CA LEU A 396 6.54 10.79 -2.82
C LEU A 396 5.44 11.09 -1.79
N SER A 397 5.32 10.23 -0.77
CA SER A 397 4.53 10.58 0.41
C SER A 397 5.11 11.83 1.10
N PRO A 398 4.30 12.55 1.91
CA PRO A 398 4.81 13.70 2.66
C PRO A 398 6.03 13.41 3.52
N ARG A 399 6.11 12.22 4.14
CA ARG A 399 7.26 11.79 4.94
C ARG A 399 8.50 11.57 4.07
N GLN A 400 8.36 10.87 2.95
CA GLN A 400 9.45 10.67 1.99
C GLN A 400 9.97 11.98 1.43
N TYR A 401 9.09 12.91 1.07
CA TYR A 401 9.50 14.19 0.51
C TYR A 401 10.21 15.07 1.54
N ALA A 402 9.71 15.11 2.79
CA ALA A 402 10.40 15.77 3.89
C ALA A 402 11.81 15.19 4.13
N ALA A 403 11.96 13.86 4.12
CA ALA A 403 13.24 13.19 4.27
C ALA A 403 14.18 13.50 3.09
N ALA A 404 13.68 13.46 1.85
CA ALA A 404 14.44 13.79 0.65
C ALA A 404 14.98 15.22 0.69
N LEU A 405 14.15 16.20 1.07
CA LEU A 405 14.58 17.59 1.21
C LEU A 405 15.60 17.79 2.34
N ALA A 406 15.48 17.04 3.44
CA ALA A 406 16.41 17.11 4.55
C ALA A 406 17.80 16.58 4.16
N ILE A 407 17.85 15.41 3.51
CA ILE A 407 19.10 14.79 3.05
C ILE A 407 19.74 15.62 1.94
N ALA A 408 18.97 16.06 0.94
CA ALA A 408 19.46 16.85 -0.19
C ALA A 408 20.02 18.23 0.23
N ALA A 409 19.48 18.84 1.30
CA ALA A 409 19.93 20.15 1.76
C ALA A 409 21.28 20.12 2.51
N ARG A 410 21.69 18.97 3.02
CA ARG A 410 22.89 18.85 3.85
C ARG A 410 24.15 18.76 3.02
N ASN A 411 25.25 19.22 3.60
CA ASN A 411 26.57 19.01 3.02
C ASN A 411 26.86 17.49 2.96
N PRO A 412 27.12 16.89 1.78
CA PRO A 412 27.41 15.48 1.61
C PRO A 412 28.52 14.92 2.51
N SER A 413 29.53 15.73 2.86
CA SER A 413 30.60 15.32 3.79
C SER A 413 30.08 15.00 5.21
N HIS A 414 28.86 15.44 5.54
CA HIS A 414 28.21 15.08 6.80
C HIS A 414 27.94 13.57 6.91
N TRP A 415 27.87 12.86 5.78
CA TRP A 415 27.54 11.44 5.70
C TRP A 415 28.76 10.53 5.51
N GLU A 416 29.96 11.07 5.36
CA GLU A 416 31.15 10.31 4.93
C GLU A 416 31.74 9.40 6.01
N ASP A 417 31.55 9.73 7.30
CA ASP A 417 31.99 8.84 8.38
C ASP A 417 31.00 7.68 8.53
N GLU A 418 31.36 6.53 7.99
CA GLU A 418 30.54 5.31 8.01
C GLU A 418 30.10 4.89 9.42
N ASN A 419 30.90 5.18 10.46
CA ASN A 419 30.55 4.82 11.84
C ASN A 419 29.44 5.69 12.42
N GLU A 420 29.28 6.91 11.90
CA GLU A 420 28.28 7.87 12.39
C GLU A 420 27.14 8.08 11.40
N ALA A 421 27.34 7.75 10.11
CA ALA A 421 26.44 8.06 9.01
C ALA A 421 25.00 7.62 9.28
N GLU A 422 24.79 6.37 9.71
CA GLU A 422 23.45 5.85 10.02
C GLU A 422 22.74 6.72 11.08
N SER A 423 23.42 7.00 12.19
CA SER A 423 22.85 7.80 13.28
C SER A 423 22.57 9.24 12.86
N ARG A 424 23.46 9.85 12.07
CA ARG A 424 23.30 11.22 11.54
C ARG A 424 22.14 11.30 10.58
N ILE A 425 22.01 10.34 9.66
CA ILE A 425 20.90 10.25 8.70
C ILE A 425 19.58 10.13 9.44
N ARG A 426 19.48 9.19 10.39
CA ARG A 426 18.27 8.97 11.18
C ARG A 426 17.88 10.22 11.96
N ASN A 427 18.84 10.86 12.61
CA ASN A 427 18.60 12.10 13.36
C ASN A 427 18.14 13.25 12.44
N GLU A 428 18.75 13.40 11.27
CA GLU A 428 18.37 14.44 10.31
C GLU A 428 16.95 14.20 9.77
N VAL A 429 16.60 12.97 9.37
CA VAL A 429 15.25 12.62 8.92
C VAL A 429 14.22 12.88 10.03
N ASN A 430 14.52 12.44 11.25
CA ASN A 430 13.63 12.60 12.41
C ASN A 430 13.40 14.07 12.77
N ALA A 431 14.46 14.89 12.76
CA ALA A 431 14.38 16.32 13.01
C ALA A 431 13.47 17.07 11.99
N HIS A 432 13.27 16.49 10.80
CA HIS A 432 12.49 17.10 9.73
C HIS A 432 11.13 16.45 9.48
N ARG A 433 10.73 15.41 10.24
CA ARG A 433 9.42 14.76 10.10
C ARG A 433 8.24 15.74 10.15
N GLY A 434 8.34 16.80 10.96
CA GLY A 434 7.29 17.82 11.08
C GLY A 434 6.94 18.53 9.77
N TRP A 435 7.83 18.51 8.77
CA TRP A 435 7.56 19.07 7.44
C TRP A 435 6.54 18.28 6.65
N ALA A 436 6.35 16.98 6.95
CA ALA A 436 5.33 16.17 6.30
C ALA A 436 3.92 16.78 6.43
N ASN A 437 3.65 17.55 7.50
CA ASN A 437 2.37 18.24 7.68
C ASN A 437 2.15 19.42 6.72
N LYS A 438 3.19 19.85 6.00
CA LYS A 438 3.14 20.96 5.04
C LYS A 438 2.87 20.50 3.60
N PHE A 439 2.91 19.20 3.33
CA PHE A 439 2.77 18.65 1.97
C PHE A 439 1.45 17.93 1.77
N ALA A 440 0.92 18.02 0.55
CA ALA A 440 -0.29 17.29 0.19
C ALA A 440 -0.02 15.78 0.13
N VAL A 441 -0.95 14.99 0.67
CA VAL A 441 -0.93 13.53 0.56
C VAL A 441 -1.34 13.15 -0.86
N PRO A 442 -0.53 12.40 -1.62
CA PRO A 442 -0.91 12.02 -2.97
C PRO A 442 -2.15 11.15 -3.08
N ASN A 443 -2.94 11.37 -4.12
CA ASN A 443 -4.07 10.56 -4.56
C ASN A 443 -3.98 10.35 -6.09
N GLU A 444 -4.97 9.69 -6.70
CA GLU A 444 -4.96 9.42 -8.15
C GLU A 444 -4.92 10.70 -9.01
N GLU A 445 -5.50 11.79 -8.51
CA GLU A 445 -5.55 13.11 -9.17
C GLU A 445 -4.51 14.09 -8.60
N PHE A 446 -3.42 13.56 -8.03
CA PHE A 446 -2.47 14.39 -7.29
C PHE A 446 -1.95 15.58 -8.12
N GLN A 447 -2.07 16.77 -7.53
CA GLN A 447 -1.50 18.01 -8.02
C GLN A 447 -0.79 18.71 -6.86
N VAL A 448 0.34 19.35 -7.16
CA VAL A 448 1.06 20.17 -6.17
C VAL A 448 0.19 21.38 -5.83
N SER A 449 -0.03 21.63 -4.54
CA SER A 449 -0.91 22.72 -4.10
C SER A 449 -0.23 24.09 -4.24
N VAL A 450 -1.05 25.14 -4.35
CA VAL A 450 -0.55 26.53 -4.31
C VAL A 450 0.16 26.81 -2.97
N ASP A 451 -0.31 26.23 -1.87
CA ASP A 451 0.31 26.38 -0.56
C ASP A 451 1.73 25.79 -0.53
N GLU A 452 1.94 24.63 -1.15
CA GLU A 452 3.25 23.99 -1.27
C GLU A 452 4.20 24.84 -2.14
N ALA A 453 3.70 25.42 -3.24
CA ALA A 453 4.50 26.35 -4.05
C ALA A 453 4.89 27.63 -3.27
N LEU A 454 3.92 28.23 -2.55
CA LEU A 454 4.15 29.42 -1.72
C LEU A 454 5.10 29.14 -0.55
N LEU A 455 5.06 27.94 0.02
CA LEU A 455 6.00 27.49 1.04
C LEU A 455 7.43 27.62 0.52
N PHE A 456 7.72 27.05 -0.65
CA PHE A 456 9.07 27.07 -1.20
C PHE A 456 9.56 28.46 -1.59
N SER A 457 8.68 29.38 -1.98
CA SER A 457 9.06 30.75 -2.30
C SER A 457 9.28 31.65 -1.07
N ASN A 458 8.56 31.41 0.02
CA ASN A 458 8.44 32.39 1.11
C ASN A 458 8.95 31.92 2.48
N ASP A 459 9.02 30.62 2.74
CA ASP A 459 9.37 30.08 4.05
C ASP A 459 10.85 30.28 4.39
N ASN A 460 11.12 30.95 5.52
CA ASN A 460 12.48 31.25 5.96
C ASN A 460 13.26 29.99 6.37
N ALA A 461 12.58 28.95 6.88
CA ALA A 461 13.24 27.69 7.20
C ALA A 461 13.64 26.93 5.93
N PHE A 462 12.89 27.06 4.84
CA PHE A 462 13.32 26.56 3.53
C PHE A 462 14.49 27.37 2.97
N LYS A 463 14.44 28.71 3.05
CA LYS A 463 15.55 29.58 2.64
C LYS A 463 16.85 29.27 3.39
N ASP A 464 16.76 28.91 4.68
CA ASP A 464 17.91 28.48 5.48
C ASP A 464 18.56 27.18 4.97
N LYS A 465 17.80 26.29 4.34
CA LYS A 465 18.32 25.03 3.79
C LYS A 465 19.15 25.20 2.52
N ILE A 466 18.83 26.22 1.73
CA ILE A 466 19.46 26.44 0.42
C ILE A 466 20.60 27.47 0.47
N ARG A 467 20.81 28.15 1.61
CA ARG A 467 21.84 29.18 1.74
C ARG A 467 23.24 28.59 1.61
N VAL A 468 24.18 29.39 1.13
CA VAL A 468 25.61 29.05 1.14
C VAL A 468 26.12 29.06 2.59
N ALA A 469 26.30 27.87 3.16
CA ALA A 469 26.84 27.66 4.50
C ALA A 469 27.55 26.30 4.58
N ASN A 470 28.56 26.19 5.45
CA ASN A 470 29.41 24.99 5.53
C ASN A 470 28.65 23.69 5.79
N ASP A 471 27.51 23.74 6.49
CA ASP A 471 26.68 22.58 6.82
C ASP A 471 25.59 22.28 5.78
N ARG A 472 25.55 23.05 4.68
CA ARG A 472 24.57 22.96 3.59
C ARG A 472 25.23 22.54 2.29
N LEU A 473 24.44 21.93 1.40
CA LEU A 473 24.88 21.55 0.05
C LEU A 473 25.47 22.75 -0.70
N ALA A 474 24.78 23.90 -0.69
CA ALA A 474 25.23 25.10 -1.39
C ALA A 474 26.62 25.59 -0.95
N GLY A 475 27.01 25.39 0.32
CA GLY A 475 28.35 25.75 0.80
C GLY A 475 29.45 24.77 0.36
N GLU A 476 29.12 23.51 0.09
CA GLU A 476 30.03 22.58 -0.57
C GLU A 476 30.21 22.97 -2.05
N LEU A 477 29.09 23.24 -2.73
CA LEU A 477 29.08 23.63 -4.15
C LEU A 477 29.92 24.89 -4.40
N ALA A 478 29.86 25.86 -3.50
CA ALA A 478 30.66 27.10 -3.60
C ALA A 478 32.18 26.89 -3.55
N LYS A 479 32.65 25.73 -3.05
CA LYS A 479 34.08 25.39 -2.98
C LYS A 479 34.60 24.71 -4.25
N LEU A 480 33.73 24.31 -5.16
CA LEU A 480 34.10 23.60 -6.39
C LEU A 480 34.61 24.58 -7.45
N GLU A 481 35.76 24.25 -8.05
CA GLU A 481 36.49 25.13 -8.96
C GLU A 481 35.81 25.28 -10.33
N THR A 482 35.19 24.21 -10.84
CA THR A 482 34.54 24.21 -12.15
C THR A 482 33.02 24.16 -12.03
N ASN A 483 32.33 24.81 -12.97
CA ASN A 483 30.87 24.74 -13.04
C ASN A 483 30.39 23.30 -13.30
N GLU A 484 31.10 22.54 -14.15
CA GLU A 484 30.78 21.14 -14.40
C GLU A 484 30.80 20.28 -13.12
N ALA A 485 31.87 20.37 -12.32
CA ALA A 485 31.95 19.64 -11.06
C ALA A 485 30.85 20.06 -10.07
N LEU A 486 30.50 21.35 -10.07
CA LEU A 486 29.41 21.89 -9.28
C LEU A 486 28.06 21.29 -9.69
N VAL A 487 27.74 21.33 -10.98
CA VAL A 487 26.49 20.77 -11.50
C VAL A 487 26.40 19.27 -11.20
N GLN A 488 27.47 18.54 -11.48
CA GLN A 488 27.57 17.11 -11.21
C GLN A 488 27.29 16.79 -9.73
N ARG A 489 27.92 17.53 -8.80
CA ARG A 489 27.73 17.35 -7.36
C ARG A 489 26.29 17.68 -6.93
N ALA A 490 25.71 18.76 -7.47
CA ALA A 490 24.35 19.16 -7.15
C ALA A 490 23.31 18.11 -7.59
N ILE A 491 23.45 17.58 -8.81
CA ILE A 491 22.56 16.54 -9.34
C ILE A 491 22.70 15.23 -8.56
N GLN A 492 23.93 14.83 -8.22
CA GLN A 492 24.16 13.64 -7.39
C GLN A 492 23.50 13.76 -6.00
N ALA A 493 23.61 14.92 -5.36
CA ALA A 493 23.04 15.15 -4.03
C ALA A 493 21.49 15.14 -4.03
N VAL A 494 20.86 15.70 -5.06
CA VAL A 494 19.40 15.89 -5.09
C VAL A 494 18.68 14.72 -5.79
N TYR A 495 19.19 14.29 -6.95
CA TYR A 495 18.55 13.29 -7.81
C TYR A 495 19.23 11.92 -7.76
N SER A 496 20.35 11.77 -7.05
CA SER A 496 21.02 10.47 -6.88
C SER A 496 21.54 9.84 -8.18
N ARG A 497 21.75 10.64 -9.22
CA ARG A 497 22.26 10.23 -10.54
C ARG A 497 23.36 11.17 -11.05
N LEU A 498 23.94 10.85 -12.20
CA LEU A 498 24.85 11.76 -12.90
C LEU A 498 24.08 12.87 -13.61
N ALA A 499 24.73 14.03 -13.77
CA ALA A 499 24.19 15.12 -14.59
C ALA A 499 24.27 14.73 -16.07
N SER A 500 23.21 15.05 -16.81
CA SER A 500 23.23 14.98 -18.26
C SER A 500 24.05 16.12 -18.86
N ALA A 501 24.47 15.96 -20.12
CA ALA A 501 25.18 17.01 -20.84
C ALA A 501 24.36 18.31 -20.94
N GLU A 502 23.05 18.19 -21.14
CA GLU A 502 22.12 19.33 -21.21
C GLU A 502 22.02 20.08 -19.87
N GLU A 503 21.98 19.36 -18.75
CA GLU A 503 21.97 19.97 -17.41
C GLU A 503 23.29 20.68 -17.10
N ILE A 504 24.43 20.06 -17.46
CA ILE A 504 25.76 20.66 -17.31
C ILE A 504 25.83 21.96 -18.10
N GLU A 505 25.42 21.96 -19.37
CA GLU A 505 25.42 23.14 -20.22
C GLU A 505 24.51 24.25 -19.67
N ALA A 506 23.24 23.93 -19.41
CA ALA A 506 22.24 24.91 -19.02
C ALA A 506 22.57 25.56 -17.66
N ILE A 507 22.96 24.76 -16.67
CA ILE A 507 23.25 25.27 -15.32
C ILE A 507 24.60 26.01 -15.29
N SER A 508 25.61 25.54 -16.06
CA SER A 508 26.88 26.27 -16.17
C SER A 508 26.69 27.64 -16.82
N ALA A 509 25.91 27.73 -17.90
CA ALA A 509 25.57 29.00 -18.53
C ALA A 509 24.82 29.95 -17.56
N TYR A 510 23.91 29.40 -16.74
CA TYR A 510 23.22 30.18 -15.71
C TYR A 510 24.17 30.78 -14.66
N LEU A 511 25.16 30.00 -14.22
CA LEU A 511 26.20 30.42 -13.26
C LEU A 511 27.12 31.48 -13.86
N GLU A 512 27.56 31.31 -15.10
CA GLU A 512 28.44 32.25 -15.81
C GLU A 512 27.77 33.61 -15.99
N ALA A 513 26.51 33.62 -16.40
CA ALA A 513 25.72 34.85 -16.54
C ALA A 513 25.48 35.59 -15.21
N ARG A 514 25.84 35.00 -14.06
CA ARG A 514 25.64 35.53 -12.70
C ARG A 514 26.92 35.45 -11.86
N SER A 515 28.08 35.50 -12.51
CA SER A 515 29.38 35.41 -11.83
C SER A 515 29.58 36.52 -10.79
N ASP A 516 28.92 37.67 -10.97
CA ASP A 516 28.90 38.81 -10.05
C ASP A 516 28.19 38.51 -8.71
N ARG A 517 27.34 37.48 -8.67
CA ARG A 517 26.55 37.05 -7.50
C ARG A 517 26.47 35.53 -7.41
N ARG A 518 27.63 34.88 -7.52
CA ARG A 518 27.76 33.42 -7.64
C ARG A 518 27.10 32.65 -6.50
N GLU A 519 27.25 33.08 -5.25
CA GLU A 519 26.64 32.40 -4.09
C GLU A 519 25.10 32.41 -4.14
N ASP A 520 24.50 33.53 -4.55
CA ASP A 520 23.06 33.62 -4.78
C ASP A 520 22.63 32.69 -5.91
N ALA A 521 23.39 32.66 -7.01
CA ALA A 521 23.11 31.77 -8.15
C ALA A 521 23.15 30.29 -7.75
N ILE A 522 24.13 29.88 -6.94
CA ILE A 522 24.22 28.51 -6.39
C ILE A 522 23.01 28.19 -5.52
N SER A 523 22.63 29.11 -4.61
CA SER A 523 21.45 28.94 -3.75
C SER A 523 20.17 28.76 -4.58
N GLN A 524 20.02 29.51 -5.69
CA GLN A 524 18.89 29.38 -6.60
C GLN A 524 18.88 28.07 -7.39
N ILE A 525 20.04 27.54 -7.77
CA ILE A 525 20.14 26.21 -8.40
C ILE A 525 19.69 25.13 -7.42
N VAL A 526 20.20 25.15 -6.19
CA VAL A 526 19.78 24.18 -5.16
C VAL A 526 18.28 24.27 -4.92
N TRP A 527 17.73 25.49 -4.83
CA TRP A 527 16.28 25.70 -4.75
C TRP A 527 15.53 25.08 -5.93
N ALA A 528 15.96 25.35 -7.17
CA ALA A 528 15.30 24.84 -8.38
C ALA A 528 15.30 23.30 -8.43
N LEU A 529 16.43 22.68 -8.10
CA LEU A 529 16.55 21.22 -8.07
C LEU A 529 15.65 20.61 -6.97
N MET A 530 15.70 21.18 -5.76
CA MET A 530 14.92 20.68 -4.61
C MET A 530 13.41 20.89 -4.76
N THR A 531 12.97 21.82 -5.61
CA THR A 531 11.54 22.11 -5.82
C THR A 531 11.01 21.56 -7.13
N SER A 532 11.85 20.85 -7.86
CA SER A 532 11.53 20.26 -9.16
C SER A 532 10.54 19.09 -9.05
N SER A 533 9.86 18.81 -10.16
CA SER A 533 9.10 17.58 -10.30
C SER A 533 9.97 16.33 -10.15
N GLU A 534 11.24 16.35 -10.54
CA GLU A 534 12.09 15.16 -10.44
C GLU A 534 12.32 14.72 -8.98
N LEU A 535 12.54 15.67 -8.06
CA LEU A 535 12.65 15.31 -6.63
C LEU A 535 11.32 14.84 -6.03
N ARG A 536 10.20 15.36 -6.53
CA ARG A 536 8.86 15.10 -5.96
C ARG A 536 8.35 13.68 -6.24
N PHE A 537 9.00 12.91 -7.10
CA PHE A 537 8.57 11.57 -7.53
C PHE A 537 9.69 10.51 -7.44
N ASN A 538 9.31 9.23 -7.34
CA ASN A 538 10.21 8.08 -7.32
C ASN A 538 10.49 7.55 -8.75
N HIS A 539 11.18 8.35 -9.55
CA HIS A 539 11.53 7.95 -10.92
C HIS A 539 12.45 6.72 -10.95
#